data_AF-A0AAD7JAQ3-F1
#
_entry.id   AF-A0AAD7JAQ3-F1
#
_cell.length_a   1.000
_cell.length_b   1.000
_cell.length_c   1.000
_cell.angle_alpha   90.00
_cell.angle_beta   90.00
_cell.angle_gamma   90.00
#
_symmetry.space_group_name_H-M   'P 1'
#
loop_
_entity.id
_entity.type
_entity.pdbx_description
1 polymer ?
#
loop_
_entity_poly.entity_id
_entity_poly.type
_entity_poly.pdbx_seq_one_letter_code
_entity_poly.pdbx_strand_id
1 'polypeptide(L)' 'SSNGYAFMAIVIHYIGNDGKLEECLIDFRELIGQHSGENMAAAVWETVEKFGLVGRVSFLACC' A
#
# COMPACT_ATOMS: atom_id res chain seq x y z
N SER A 1 -16.09 3.66 13.57
CA SER A 1 -16.27 5.13 13.57
C SER A 1 -17.17 5.49 12.41
N SER A 2 -18.29 6.18 12.67
CA SER A 2 -19.50 6.15 11.84
C SER A 2 -19.60 7.32 10.85
N ASN A 3 -18.80 7.26 9.78
CA ASN A 3 -19.14 7.88 8.50
C ASN A 3 -19.10 6.86 7.32
N GLY A 4 -18.78 5.59 7.57
CA GLY A 4 -18.83 4.50 6.57
C GLY A 4 -17.71 4.51 5.53
N TYR A 5 -16.99 5.62 5.41
CA TYR A 5 -15.88 5.80 4.48
C TYR A 5 -14.55 5.54 5.20
N ALA A 6 -13.74 4.67 4.61
CA ALA A 6 -12.40 4.38 5.06
C ALA A 6 -11.44 4.57 3.90
N PHE A 7 -10.33 5.24 4.13
CA PHE A 7 -9.31 5.46 3.11
C PHE A 7 -8.02 4.81 3.55
N MET A 8 -7.32 4.21 2.59
CA MET A 8 -6.03 3.59 2.78
C MET A 8 -5.02 4.23 1.82
N ALA A 9 -3.94 4.75 2.40
CA ALA A 9 -2.78 5.22 1.68
C ALA A 9 -1.74 4.10 1.64
N ILE A 10 -1.17 3.83 0.47
CA ILE A 10 -0.11 2.84 0.29
C ILE A 10 1.16 3.60 -0.08
N VAL A 11 2.15 3.53 0.81
CA VAL A 11 3.43 4.22 0.66
C VAL A 11 4.54 3.18 0.53
N ILE A 12 5.35 3.29 -0.52
CA ILE A 12 6.56 2.48 -0.68
C ILE A 12 7.76 3.25 -0.16
N HIS A 13 8.64 2.52 0.52
CA HIS A 13 9.92 3.03 0.97
C HIS A 13 11.02 2.27 0.23
N TYR A 14 11.97 2.97 -0.39
CA TYR A 14 13.06 2.36 -1.14
C TYR A 14 14.33 3.20 -1.05
N ILE A 15 15.48 2.61 -1.41
CA ILE A 15 16.75 3.33 -1.48
C ILE A 15 16.93 3.86 -2.90
N GLY A 16 17.06 5.18 -3.02
CA GLY A 16 17.31 5.87 -4.28
C GLY A 16 18.74 5.64 -4.80
N ASN A 17 19.00 6.08 -6.04
CA ASN A 17 20.31 5.92 -6.68
C ASN A 17 21.44 6.69 -5.97
N ASP A 18 21.10 7.68 -5.16
CA ASP A 18 22.03 8.44 -4.32
C ASP A 18 22.23 7.81 -2.93
N GLY A 19 21.67 6.63 -2.69
CA GLY A 19 21.76 5.90 -1.43
C GLY A 19 20.85 6.43 -0.33
N LYS A 20 19.94 7.37 -0.61
CA LYS A 20 19.01 7.90 0.38
C LYS A 20 17.72 7.09 0.44
N LEU A 21 17.10 7.08 1.63
CA LEU A 21 15.77 6.55 1.82
C LEU A 21 14.76 7.52 1.20
N GLU A 22 13.99 7.01 0.26
CA GLU A 22 12.91 7.72 -0.42
C GLU A 22 11.58 7.07 -0.05
N GLU A 23 10.55 7.90 0.05
CA GLU A 23 9.16 7.50 0.26
C GLU A 23 8.28 7.99 -0.88
N CYS A 24 7.38 7.14 -1.35
CA CYS A 24 6.48 7.49 -2.44
C CYS A 24 5.08 6.94 -2.17
N LEU A 25 4.08 7.83 -2.20
CA LEU A 25 2.68 7.45 -2.18
C LEU A 25 2.33 6.83 -3.54
N ILE A 26 2.14 5.52 -3.56
CA ILE A 26 1.83 4.77 -4.79
C ILE A 26 0.33 4.59 -5.01
N ASP A 27 -0.46 4.66 -3.94
CA ASP A 27 -1.91 4.63 -4.07
C ASP A 27 -2.64 5.28 -2.89
N PHE A 28 -3.82 5.81 -3.17
CA PHE A 28 -4.74 6.34 -2.18
C PHE A 28 -6.16 5.97 -2.60
N ARG A 29 -6.76 5.02 -1.88
CA ARG A 29 -8.04 4.41 -2.26
C ARG A 29 -8.98 4.29 -1.08
N GLU A 30 -10.27 4.26 -1.38
CA GLU A 30 -11.27 3.86 -0.40
C GLU A 30 -11.16 2.35 -0.13
N LEU A 31 -11.12 1.97 1.14
CA LEU A 31 -11.15 0.59 1.57
C LEU A 31 -12.60 0.17 1.80
N ILE A 32 -13.14 -0.62 0.88
CA ILE A 32 -14.52 -1.09 0.94
C ILE A 32 -14.58 -2.38 1.74
N GLY A 33 -15.51 -2.46 2.70
CA GLY A 33 -15.75 -3.67 3.49
C GLY A 33 -15.06 -3.68 4.86
N GLN A 34 -14.83 -4.86 5.43
CA GLN A 34 -14.17 -4.97 6.73
C GLN A 34 -12.70 -4.58 6.63
N HIS A 35 -12.18 -3.86 7.61
CA HIS A 35 -10.75 -3.51 7.69
C HIS A 35 -9.95 -4.70 8.27
N SER A 36 -10.19 -5.90 7.74
CA SER A 36 -9.39 -7.07 8.06
C SER A 36 -8.02 -6.96 7.39
N GLY A 37 -7.01 -7.61 7.98
CA GLY A 37 -5.67 -7.67 7.38
C GLY A 37 -5.69 -8.26 5.96
N GLU A 38 -6.59 -9.21 5.70
CA GLU A 38 -6.78 -9.82 4.37
C GLU A 38 -7.28 -8.82 3.33
N ASN A 39 -8.27 -7.98 3.68
CA ASN A 39 -8.81 -6.98 2.77
C ASN A 39 -7.76 -5.90 2.44
N MET A 40 -7.03 -5.45 3.47
CA MET A 40 -5.95 -4.49 3.28
C MET A 40 -4.81 -5.08 2.45
N ALA A 41 -4.42 -6.34 2.70
CA ALA A 41 -3.40 -7.03 1.93
C ALA A 41 -3.81 -7.20 0.46
N ALA A 42 -5.07 -7.54 0.18
CA ALA A 42 -5.59 -7.63 -1.19
C ALA A 42 -5.50 -6.28 -1.91
N ALA A 43 -5.92 -5.20 -1.25
CA ALA A 43 -5.83 -3.86 -1.81
C ALA A 43 -4.38 -3.40 -2.08
N VAL A 44 -3.42 -3.78 -1.22
CA VAL A 44 -2.00 -3.54 -1.50
C VAL A 44 -1.50 -4.41 -2.66
N TRP A 45 -1.88 -5.69 -2.71
CA TRP A 45 -1.46 -6.61 -3.76
C TRP A 45 -1.90 -6.12 -5.15
N GLU A 46 -3.14 -5.66 -5.29
CA GLU A 46 -3.64 -5.05 -6.53
C GLU A 46 -2.80 -3.84 -6.97
N THR A 47 -2.36 -3.02 -6.01
CA THR A 47 -1.47 -1.88 -6.28
C THR A 47 -0.12 -2.36 -6.79
N VAL A 48 0.47 -3.34 -6.12
CA VAL A 48 1.76 -3.93 -6.49
C VAL A 48 1.72 -4.54 -7.89
N GLU A 49 0.63 -5.24 -8.25
CA GLU A 49 0.41 -5.77 -9.59
C GLU A 49 0.28 -4.65 -10.63
N LYS A 50 -0.54 -3.62 -10.34
CA LYS A 50 -0.77 -2.48 -11.25
C LYS A 50 0.52 -1.75 -11.62
N PHE A 51 1.46 -1.61 -10.69
CA PHE A 51 2.75 -0.96 -10.93
C PHE A 51 3.86 -1.92 -11.39
N GLY A 52 3.57 -3.22 -11.58
CA GLY A 52 4.57 -4.20 -11.97
C GLY A 52 5.67 -4.40 -10.92
N LEU A 53 5.33 -4.17 -9.64
CA LEU A 53 6.24 -4.29 -8.50
C LEU A 53 6.28 -5.71 -7.91
N VAL A 54 5.57 -6.66 -8.54
CA VAL A 54 5.57 -8.07 -8.14
C VAL A 54 7.00 -8.61 -8.15
N GLY A 55 7.41 -9.22 -7.03
CA GLY A 55 8.77 -9.73 -6.84
C GLY A 55 9.83 -8.66 -6.52
N ARG A 56 9.45 -7.38 -6.43
CA ARG A 56 10.33 -6.27 -6.00
C ARG A 56 9.98 -5.74 -4.61
N VAL A 57 8.88 -6.21 -4.02
CA VAL A 57 8.46 -5.88 -2.66
C VAL A 57 9.00 -6.94 -1.71
N SER A 58 9.81 -6.52 -0.75
CA SER A 58 10.41 -7.42 0.25
C SER A 58 9.62 -7.51 1.56
N PHE A 59 8.84 -6.48 1.89
CA PHE A 59 8.13 -6.39 3.16
C PHE A 59 6.87 -5.54 3.01
N LEU A 60 5.81 -5.94 3.70
CA LEU A 60 4.54 -5.23 3.77
C LEU A 60 4.18 -5.02 5.25
N ALA A 61 4.01 -3.76 5.63
CA ALA A 61 3.47 -3.37 6.93
C ALA A 61 2.12 -2.70 6.71
N CYS A 62 1.10 -3.19 7.41
CA CYS A 62 -0.21 -2.57 7.46
C CYS A 62 -0.46 -2.16 8.92
N CYS A 63 -0.66 -0.86 9.14
CA CYS A 63 -0.90 -0.26 10.47
C CYS A 63 -2.35 0.14 10.64
#